data_AF-A0A6C0F298-F1
#
_entry.id   AF-A0A6C0F298-F1
#
_cell.length_a   1.000
_cell.length_b   1.000
_cell.length_c   1.000
_cell.angle_alpha   90.00
_cell.angle_beta   90.00
_cell.angle_gamma   90.00
#
_symmetry.space_group_name_H-M   'P 1'
#
loop_
_entity.id
_entity.type
_entity.pdbx_description
1 polymer ?
#
loop_
_entity_poly.entity_id
_entity_poly.type
_entity_poly.pdbx_seq_one_letter_code
_entity_poly.pdbx_strand_id
1 'polypeptide(L)'
;MKNNLRVAILFVIINFCVSYVCDNVLNDLSKYTQYKAFTSLAPYFKNKSIVVAGIYAGITVAFATTLLLIFNRLFLNTYLPNSRSEFIITIVIAYAIGYALDVFIYKMNIFDNLQPFYKTVGAGNGGALSFLFSLIISFISLRALFFVVE
;
A
#
# COMPACT_ATOMS: atom_id res chain seq x y z
N MET A 1 -14.58 -4.78 -16.69
CA MET A 1 -13.19 -4.28 -16.84
C MET A 1 -12.36 -5.35 -17.53
N LYS A 2 -11.59 -5.04 -18.58
CA LYS A 2 -10.77 -6.05 -19.26
C LYS A 2 -9.66 -6.53 -18.32
N ASN A 3 -9.73 -7.78 -17.89
CA ASN A 3 -8.83 -8.35 -16.89
C ASN A 3 -7.62 -8.99 -17.58
N ASN A 4 -6.71 -8.14 -18.05
CA ASN A 4 -5.51 -8.57 -18.76
C ASN A 4 -4.25 -7.99 -18.11
N LEU A 5 -3.09 -8.47 -18.55
CA LEU A 5 -1.81 -8.09 -18.00
C LEU A 5 -1.55 -6.57 -18.06
N ARG A 6 -2.03 -5.87 -19.10
CA ARG A 6 -1.84 -4.42 -19.23
C ARG A 6 -2.58 -3.66 -18.13
N VAL A 7 -3.82 -4.05 -17.85
CA VAL A 7 -4.62 -3.45 -16.77
C VAL A 7 -4.02 -3.78 -15.40
N ALA A 8 -3.48 -4.99 -15.23
CA ALA A 8 -2.77 -5.37 -14.01
C ALA A 8 -1.52 -4.50 -13.77
N ILE A 9 -0.70 -4.27 -14.82
CA ILE A 9 0.47 -3.38 -14.75
C ILE A 9 0.04 -1.95 -14.40
N LEU A 10 -0.99 -1.43 -15.07
CA LEU A 10 -1.53 -0.11 -14.76
C LEU A 10 -1.98 0.00 -13.30
N PHE A 11 -2.62 -1.04 -12.76
CA PHE A 11 -3.06 -1.06 -11.37
C PHE A 11 -1.89 -1.02 -10.38
N VAL A 12 -0.76 -1.67 -10.68
CA VAL A 12 0.48 -1.56 -9.89
C VAL A 12 1.03 -0.13 -9.93
N ILE A 13 1.07 0.49 -11.11
CA ILE A 13 1.52 1.88 -11.28
C ILE A 13 0.63 2.84 -10.49
N ILE A 14 -0.70 2.66 -10.53
CA ILE A 14 -1.63 3.48 -9.74
C ILE A 14 -1.35 3.31 -8.24
N ASN A 15 -1.18 2.08 -7.75
CA ASN A 15 -0.86 1.84 -6.34
C ASN A 15 0.47 2.49 -5.93
N PHE A 16 1.48 2.45 -6.80
CA PHE A 16 2.74 3.17 -6.58
C PHE A 16 2.49 4.68 -6.41
N CYS A 17 1.74 5.30 -7.32
CA CYS A 17 1.44 6.73 -7.26
C CYS A 17 0.62 7.11 -6.02
N VAL A 18 -0.40 6.31 -5.68
CA VAL A 18 -1.24 6.53 -4.49
C VAL A 18 -0.39 6.48 -3.23
N SER A 19 0.43 5.44 -3.07
CA SER A 19 1.29 5.29 -1.89
C SER A 19 2.37 6.35 -1.80
N TYR A 20 2.97 6.77 -2.92
CA TYR A 20 3.88 7.92 -2.96
C TYR A 20 3.22 9.19 -2.40
N VAL A 21 2.00 9.50 -2.85
CA VAL A 21 1.25 10.67 -2.36
C VAL A 21 0.88 10.51 -0.89
N CYS A 22 0.42 9.33 -0.47
CA CYS A 22 0.08 9.04 0.91
C CYS A 22 1.27 9.21 1.86
N ASP A 23 2.48 8.79 1.45
CA ASP A 23 3.67 8.93 2.28
C ASP A 23 4.07 10.41 2.47
N ASN A 24 3.88 11.25 1.44
CA ASN A 24 4.06 12.69 1.57
C ASN A 24 3.07 13.29 2.58
N VAL A 25 1.80 12.88 2.52
CA VAL A 25 0.79 13.30 3.50
C VAL A 25 1.15 12.80 4.90
N LEU A 26 1.64 11.57 5.06
CA LEU A 26 2.09 11.03 6.34
C LEU A 26 3.30 11.79 6.89
N ASN A 27 4.21 12.25 6.03
CA ASN A 27 5.34 13.09 6.42
C ASN A 27 4.85 14.40 7.04
N ASP A 28 3.88 15.06 6.41
CA ASP A 28 3.28 16.29 6.95
C ASP A 28 2.53 16.00 8.26
N LEU A 29 1.72 14.94 8.31
CA LEU A 29 1.01 14.54 9.53
C LEU A 29 1.96 14.19 10.68
N SER A 30 3.15 13.65 10.38
CA SER A 30 4.15 13.34 11.40
C SER A 30 4.71 14.57 12.11
N LYS A 31 4.65 15.74 11.46
CA LYS A 31 5.17 17.02 11.99
C LYS A 31 4.11 17.85 12.70
N TYR A 32 2.87 17.84 12.17
CA TYR A 32 1.85 18.81 12.57
C TYR A 32 0.73 18.23 13.43
N THR A 33 0.64 16.91 13.59
CA THR A 33 -0.42 16.29 14.41
C THR A 33 0.01 16.10 15.87
N GLN A 34 -0.97 15.92 16.75
CA GLN A 34 -0.74 15.55 18.15
C GLN A 34 -0.90 14.04 18.41
N TYR A 35 -1.34 13.28 17.41
CA TYR A 35 -1.58 11.85 17.58
C TYR A 35 -0.26 11.08 17.59
N LYS A 36 -0.01 10.35 18.68
CA LYS A 36 1.23 9.58 18.89
C LYS A 36 1.57 8.63 17.73
N ALA A 37 0.54 8.05 17.09
CA ALA A 37 0.72 7.19 15.93
C ALA A 37 1.49 7.90 14.81
N PHE A 38 1.10 9.13 14.45
CA PHE A 38 1.77 9.88 13.39
C PHE A 38 3.06 10.53 13.86
N THR A 39 3.11 11.10 15.07
CA THR A 39 4.34 11.73 15.57
C THR A 39 5.48 10.74 15.77
N SER A 40 5.17 9.45 16.01
CA SER A 40 6.16 8.37 16.07
C SER A 40 6.83 8.05 14.72
N LEU A 41 6.28 8.54 13.60
CA LEU A 41 6.91 8.46 12.26
C LEU A 41 7.91 9.58 12.00
N ALA A 42 7.91 10.66 12.79
CA ALA A 42 8.81 11.80 12.57
C ALA A 42 10.30 11.41 12.48
N PRO A 43 10.82 10.45 13.29
CA PRO A 43 12.20 9.99 13.16
C PRO A 43 12.51 9.34 11.80
N TYR A 44 11.56 8.62 11.20
CA TYR A 44 11.72 8.00 9.89
C TYR A 44 11.91 9.06 8.78
N PHE A 45 11.15 10.16 8.86
CA PHE A 45 11.18 11.24 7.86
C PHE A 45 12.30 12.26 8.07
N LYS A 46 12.83 12.43 9.30
CA LYS A 46 13.75 13.52 9.66
C LYS A 46 14.98 13.65 8.75
N ASN A 47 15.53 12.54 8.26
CA ASN A 47 16.76 12.51 7.45
C ASN A 47 16.52 12.04 6.01
N LYS A 48 15.26 11.96 5.56
CA LYS A 48 14.93 11.53 4.19
C LYS A 48 14.26 12.69 3.46
N SER A 49 14.61 12.89 2.19
CA SER A 49 13.84 13.80 1.35
C SER A 49 12.44 13.22 1.13
N ILE A 50 11.46 14.11 0.95
CA ILE A 50 10.06 13.74 0.67
C ILE A 50 10.00 12.78 -0.52
N VAL A 51 10.79 13.07 -1.57
CA VAL A 51 10.86 12.26 -2.78
C VAL A 51 11.38 10.85 -2.49
N VAL A 52 12.46 10.71 -1.73
CA VAL A 52 13.05 9.40 -1.41
C VAL A 52 12.10 8.55 -0.56
N ALA A 53 11.49 9.15 0.46
CA ALA A 53 10.52 8.45 1.31
C ALA A 53 9.30 7.98 0.49
N GLY A 54 8.75 8.87 -0.35
CA GLY A 54 7.64 8.53 -1.23
C GLY A 54 7.98 7.43 -2.24
N ILE A 55 9.20 7.42 -2.81
CA ILE A 55 9.65 6.35 -3.70
C ILE A 55 9.71 5.01 -2.95
N TYR A 56 10.23 4.98 -1.71
CA TYR A 56 10.28 3.77 -0.90
C TYR A 56 8.89 3.22 -0.57
N ALA A 57 7.95 4.11 -0.21
CA ALA A 57 6.56 3.73 -0.02
C ALA A 57 5.94 3.17 -1.32
N GLY A 58 6.16 3.88 -2.43
CA GLY A 58 5.76 3.48 -3.78
C GLY A 58 6.21 2.07 -4.14
N ILE A 59 7.51 1.79 -4.01
CA ILE A 59 8.10 0.48 -4.32
C ILE A 59 7.52 -0.60 -3.41
N THR A 60 7.38 -0.32 -2.12
CA THR A 60 6.87 -1.29 -1.14
C THR A 60 5.45 -1.71 -1.47
N VAL A 61 4.58 -0.74 -1.78
CA VAL A 61 3.18 -1.01 -2.14
C VAL A 61 3.11 -1.64 -3.54
N ALA A 62 3.92 -1.21 -4.52
CA ALA A 62 3.97 -1.86 -5.82
C ALA A 62 4.37 -3.35 -5.73
N PHE A 63 5.32 -3.68 -4.86
CA PHE A 63 5.70 -5.05 -4.56
C PHE A 63 4.55 -5.84 -3.92
N ALA A 64 3.91 -5.27 -2.89
CA ALA A 64 2.74 -5.87 -2.24
C ALA A 64 1.58 -6.10 -3.22
N THR A 65 1.29 -5.13 -4.09
CA THR A 65 0.29 -5.26 -5.15
C THR A 65 0.67 -6.35 -6.14
N THR A 66 1.94 -6.43 -6.56
CA THR A 66 2.40 -7.49 -7.47
C THR A 66 2.20 -8.88 -6.84
N LEU A 67 2.54 -9.05 -5.56
CA LEU A 67 2.23 -10.28 -4.83
C LEU A 67 0.73 -10.55 -4.81
N LEU A 68 -0.10 -9.56 -4.47
CA LEU A 68 -1.56 -9.72 -4.49
C LEU A 68 -2.08 -10.21 -5.84
N LEU A 69 -1.58 -9.65 -6.95
CA LEU A 69 -1.99 -10.05 -8.30
C LEU A 69 -1.58 -11.50 -8.61
N ILE A 70 -0.41 -11.94 -8.13
CA ILE A 70 0.02 -13.35 -8.24
C ILE A 70 -0.93 -14.25 -7.45
N PHE A 71 -1.23 -13.92 -6.20
CA PHE A 71 -2.16 -14.69 -5.38
C PHE A 71 -3.56 -14.73 -6.00
N ASN A 72 -4.10 -13.60 -6.46
CA ASN A 72 -5.37 -13.56 -7.19
C ASN A 72 -5.34 -14.46 -8.43
N ARG A 73 -4.24 -14.43 -9.20
CA ARG A 73 -4.10 -15.30 -10.37
C ARG A 73 -4.11 -16.78 -10.00
N LEU A 74 -3.51 -17.15 -8.87
CA LEU A 74 -3.46 -18.53 -8.38
C LEU A 74 -4.81 -19.01 -7.82
N PHE A 75 -5.52 -18.18 -7.05
CA PHE A 75 -6.74 -18.58 -6.34
C PHE A 75 -8.04 -18.27 -7.09
N LEU A 76 -8.06 -17.22 -7.91
CA LEU A 76 -9.26 -16.71 -8.60
C LEU A 76 -9.16 -16.81 -10.13
N ASN A 77 -8.00 -17.23 -10.67
CA ASN A 77 -7.69 -17.26 -12.10
C ASN A 77 -7.84 -15.89 -12.80
N THR A 78 -7.79 -14.80 -12.03
CA THR A 78 -7.97 -13.42 -12.48
C THR A 78 -6.90 -12.54 -11.85
N TYR A 79 -6.45 -11.46 -12.51
CA TYR A 79 -5.50 -10.53 -11.87
C TYR A 79 -6.25 -9.61 -10.90
N LEU A 80 -7.36 -9.06 -11.36
CA LEU A 80 -8.24 -8.18 -10.59
C LEU A 80 -9.60 -8.87 -10.34
N PRO A 81 -10.33 -8.55 -9.27
CA PRO A 81 -11.63 -9.14 -9.00
C PRO A 81 -12.67 -8.70 -10.04
N ASN A 82 -13.42 -9.65 -10.60
CA ASN A 82 -14.51 -9.41 -11.55
C ASN A 82 -15.90 -9.46 -10.91
N SER A 83 -16.01 -10.01 -9.70
CA SER A 83 -17.26 -10.20 -8.96
C SER A 83 -17.12 -9.68 -7.52
N ARG A 84 -18.27 -9.48 -6.83
CA ARG A 84 -18.28 -9.03 -5.44
C ARG A 84 -17.59 -10.04 -4.50
N SER A 85 -17.78 -11.33 -4.75
CA SER A 85 -17.13 -12.40 -3.99
C SER A 85 -15.61 -12.39 -4.20
N GLU A 86 -15.14 -12.29 -5.44
CA GLU A 86 -13.71 -12.14 -5.75
C GLU A 86 -13.11 -10.89 -5.09
N PHE A 87 -13.87 -9.79 -5.02
CA PHE A 87 -13.41 -8.57 -4.36
C PHE A 87 -13.22 -8.78 -2.85
N ILE A 88 -14.17 -9.43 -2.18
CA ILE A 88 -14.04 -9.77 -0.75
C ILE A 88 -12.81 -10.66 -0.52
N ILE A 89 -12.61 -11.69 -1.35
CA ILE A 89 -11.45 -12.57 -1.25
C ILE A 89 -10.15 -11.79 -1.49
N THR A 90 -10.13 -10.90 -2.49
CA THR A 90 -8.97 -10.02 -2.78
C THR A 90 -8.61 -9.16 -1.57
N ILE A 91 -9.60 -8.61 -0.86
CA ILE A 91 -9.36 -7.81 0.36
C ILE A 91 -8.77 -8.66 1.48
N VAL A 92 -9.26 -9.89 1.67
CA VAL A 92 -8.72 -10.81 2.69
C VAL A 92 -7.26 -11.18 2.38
N ILE A 93 -6.96 -11.53 1.12
CA ILE A 93 -5.58 -11.83 0.68
C ILE A 93 -4.69 -10.60 0.86
N ALA A 94 -5.17 -9.42 0.45
CA ALA A 94 -4.43 -8.18 0.58
C ALA A 94 -4.11 -7.84 2.03
N TYR A 95 -5.07 -8.01 2.94
CA TYR A 95 -4.84 -7.82 4.38
C TYR A 95 -3.74 -8.76 4.88
N ALA A 96 -3.79 -10.04 4.53
CA ALA A 96 -2.78 -11.02 4.92
C ALA A 96 -1.39 -10.66 4.38
N ILE A 97 -1.28 -10.26 3.10
CA ILE A 97 -0.03 -9.83 2.48
C ILE A 97 0.51 -8.58 3.18
N GLY A 98 -0.33 -7.55 3.37
CA GLY A 98 0.08 -6.31 4.02
C GLY A 98 0.54 -6.54 5.46
N TYR A 99 -0.16 -7.39 6.20
CA TYR A 99 0.23 -7.77 7.56
C TYR A 99 1.59 -8.46 7.57
N ALA A 100 1.78 -9.47 6.72
CA ALA A 100 3.01 -10.24 6.67
C ALA A 100 4.21 -9.38 6.26
N LEU A 101 4.05 -8.51 5.26
CA LEU A 101 5.10 -7.59 4.80
C LEU A 101 5.45 -6.57 5.86
N ASP A 102 4.47 -6.03 6.59
CA ASP A 102 4.72 -5.05 7.66
C ASP A 102 5.49 -5.68 8.82
N VAL A 103 5.12 -6.89 9.23
CA VAL A 103 5.89 -7.68 10.22
C VAL A 103 7.29 -7.98 9.71
N PHE A 104 7.45 -8.30 8.42
CA PHE A 104 8.76 -8.56 7.82
C PHE A 104 9.64 -7.30 7.81
N ILE A 105 9.10 -6.15 7.40
CA ILE A 105 9.79 -4.85 7.41
C ILE A 105 10.28 -4.51 8.82
N TYR A 106 9.44 -4.72 9.83
CA TYR A 106 9.79 -4.50 11.23
C TYR A 106 10.92 -5.43 11.68
N LYS A 107 10.76 -6.74 11.49
CA LYS A 107 11.72 -7.75 11.97
C LYS A 107 13.08 -7.67 11.28
N MET A 108 13.10 -7.33 9.99
CA MET A 108 14.33 -7.20 9.21
C MET A 108 14.93 -5.79 9.29
N ASN A 109 14.25 -4.85 9.96
CA ASN A 109 14.66 -3.45 10.04
C ASN A 109 14.97 -2.83 8.67
N ILE A 110 14.09 -3.06 7.69
CA ILE A 110 14.31 -2.60 6.29
C ILE A 110 14.40 -1.08 6.19
N PHE A 111 13.64 -0.37 7.03
CA PHE A 111 13.60 1.08 7.04
C PHE A 111 14.24 1.66 8.30
N ASP A 112 15.30 2.44 8.10
CA ASP A 112 15.97 3.16 9.18
C ASP A 112 15.03 4.12 9.89
N ASN A 113 15.07 4.08 11.22
CA ASN A 113 14.29 4.91 12.15
C ASN A 113 12.77 4.71 12.09
N LEU A 114 12.28 3.59 11.55
CA LEU A 114 10.86 3.22 11.58
C LEU A 114 10.46 2.44 12.86
N GLN A 115 11.44 1.91 13.59
CA GLN A 115 11.23 1.15 14.82
C GLN A 115 10.40 1.87 15.91
N PRO A 116 10.54 3.18 16.16
CA PRO A 116 9.71 3.90 17.13
C PRO A 116 8.21 3.86 16.79
N PHE A 117 7.86 3.88 15.51
CA PHE A 117 6.48 3.73 15.06
C PHE A 117 5.95 2.35 15.43
N TYR A 118 6.66 1.28 15.07
CA TYR A 118 6.25 -0.08 15.40
C TYR A 118 6.13 -0.35 16.91
N LYS A 119 6.98 0.25 17.73
CA LYS A 119 6.88 0.18 19.20
C LYS A 119 5.64 0.90 19.74
N THR A 120 5.13 1.90 19.02
CA THR A 120 3.98 2.71 19.42
C THR A 120 2.66 2.09 18.99
N VAL A 121 2.56 1.65 17.74
CA VAL A 121 1.29 1.18 17.13
C VAL A 121 1.23 -0.33 16.91
N GLY A 122 2.35 -1.03 17.05
CA GLY A 122 2.49 -2.44 16.70
C GLY A 122 2.79 -2.66 15.21
N ALA A 123 3.37 -3.82 14.88
CA ALA A 123 3.60 -4.26 13.51
C ALA A 123 2.46 -5.15 12.99
N GLY A 124 2.22 -5.14 11.69
CA GLY A 124 1.24 -5.96 11.00
C GLY A 124 0.00 -5.15 10.61
N ASN A 125 -0.80 -4.76 11.61
CA ASN A 125 -2.09 -4.10 11.35
C ASN A 125 -1.93 -2.75 10.63
N GLY A 126 -0.90 -1.98 10.99
CA GLY A 126 -0.62 -0.69 10.36
C GLY A 126 -0.39 -0.85 8.86
N GLY A 127 0.56 -1.69 8.46
CA GLY A 127 0.84 -1.92 7.05
C GLY A 127 -0.29 -2.62 6.30
N ALA A 128 -1.03 -3.54 6.95
CA ALA A 128 -2.23 -4.13 6.36
C ALA A 128 -3.29 -3.08 6.01
N LEU A 129 -3.61 -2.19 6.95
CA LEU A 129 -4.58 -1.12 6.74
C LEU A 129 -4.11 -0.09 5.71
N SER A 130 -2.83 0.30 5.75
CA SER A 130 -2.24 1.19 4.74
C SER A 130 -2.31 0.59 3.34
N PHE A 131 -2.05 -0.71 3.20
CA PHE A 131 -2.14 -1.39 1.91
C PHE A 131 -3.59 -1.49 1.43
N LEU A 132 -4.54 -1.84 2.30
CA LEU A 132 -5.96 -1.85 1.95
C LEU A 132 -6.45 -0.45 1.54
N PHE A 133 -6.03 0.59 2.24
CA PHE A 133 -6.34 1.98 1.88
C PHE A 133 -5.84 2.30 0.47
N SER A 134 -4.57 1.99 0.17
CA SER A 134 -4.01 2.17 -1.18
C SER A 134 -4.80 1.43 -2.24
N LEU A 135 -5.20 0.18 -1.97
CA LEU A 135 -5.97 -0.63 -2.92
C LEU A 135 -7.35 -0.05 -3.20
N ILE A 136 -8.08 0.38 -2.17
CA ILE A 136 -9.42 0.97 -2.32
C ILE A 136 -9.34 2.22 -3.20
N ILE A 137 -8.40 3.13 -2.89
CA ILE A 137 -8.20 4.34 -3.69
C ILE A 137 -7.80 3.98 -5.12
N SER A 138 -6.90 3.01 -5.30
CA SER A 138 -6.46 2.58 -6.62
C SER A 138 -7.58 1.94 -7.46
N PHE A 139 -8.51 1.20 -6.85
CA PHE A 139 -9.69 0.69 -7.55
C PHE A 139 -10.62 1.81 -8.00
N ILE A 140 -10.82 2.82 -7.16
CA ILE A 140 -11.59 4.02 -7.52
C ILE A 140 -10.91 4.75 -8.68
N SER A 141 -9.60 4.99 -8.59
CA SER A 141 -8.81 5.66 -9.63
C SER A 141 -8.83 4.89 -10.96
N LEU A 142 -8.65 3.57 -10.92
CA LEU A 142 -8.69 2.73 -12.12
C LEU A 142 -10.06 2.79 -12.79
N ARG A 143 -11.15 2.74 -12.01
CA ARG A 143 -12.51 2.85 -12.53
C ARG A 143 -12.79 4.23 -13.13
N ALA A 144 -12.33 5.30 -12.47
CA ALA A 144 -12.46 6.66 -12.98
C ALA A 144 -11.71 6.84 -14.31
N LEU A 145 -10.52 6.27 -14.44
CA LEU A 145 -9.72 6.33 -15.67
C LEU A 145 -10.42 5.62 -16.83
N PHE A 146 -10.97 4.43 -16.61
CA PHE A 146 -11.75 3.75 -17.66
C PHE A 146 -13.02 4.49 -18.05
N PHE A 147 -13.70 5.15 -17.11
CA PHE A 147 -14.88 5.96 -17.41
C PHE A 147 -14.56 7.21 -18.25
N VAL A 148 -13.35 7.77 -18.14
CA VAL A 148 -12.94 8.96 -18.91
C VAL A 148 -12.46 8.62 -20.32
N VAL A 149 -11.93 7.42 -20.52
CA VAL A 149 -11.34 6.97 -21.79
C VAL A 149 -12.36 6.27 -22.70
N GLU A 150 -13.47 5.79 -22.14
CA GLU A 150 -14.65 5.26 -22.86
C GLU A 150 -15.63 6.37 -23.24
#